data_AF-A0A7I4D053-F1
#
_entry.id   AF-A0A7I4D053-F1
#
_cell.length_a   1.000
_cell.length_b   1.000
_cell.length_c   1.000
_cell.angle_alpha   90.00
_cell.angle_beta   90.00
_cell.angle_gamma   90.00
#
_symmetry.space_group_name_H-M   'P 1'
#
loop_
_entity.id
_entity.type
_entity.pdbx_description
1 polymer ?
#
loop_
_entity_poly.entity_id
_entity_poly.type
_entity_poly.pdbx_seq_one_letter_code
_entity_poly.pdbx_strand_id
1 'polypeptide(L)'
;MKRKATASPRWRWKFGGFLLMGTLLTLFMLVHLQTLFGPDASDGANTVPVVTSFEGQQFSLNRTKSKLAFMFLTGHNMALDILWNQFFEEVEEHEYSVYIHARPGYSFSKGNTICRSFINRQLNNSILVEWGEATMIRAERLLLTEALQDPLNQRFFLLSDSCIPLYNFTHIYNYVMSSQKSFVDSFVDKNDDQYNILMEPVISEDKWRKGSQWVALTRKHAEVIAGDSTVFPSFVDHCKKINLSDNWKGDPMNNETIGRHNCIPDEHYIQTLLAVDPIYALRHCLRRTHP
;
A
#
# COMPACT_ATOMS: atom_id res chain seq x y z
N MET A 1 -65.56 9.19 63.28
CA MET A 1 -64.38 9.97 63.69
C MET A 1 -63.39 10.06 62.53
N LYS A 2 -63.10 11.30 62.09
CA LYS A 2 -61.98 11.82 61.26
C LYS A 2 -61.71 11.26 59.84
N ARG A 3 -62.04 12.10 58.84
CA ARG A 3 -61.41 12.18 57.50
C ARG A 3 -59.96 12.67 57.64
N LYS A 4 -59.05 12.24 56.76
CA LYS A 4 -57.71 12.86 56.58
C LYS A 4 -57.52 13.30 55.13
N ALA A 5 -57.04 14.54 54.99
CA ALA A 5 -56.74 15.24 53.74
C ALA A 5 -55.34 14.92 53.22
N THR A 6 -55.18 14.97 51.89
CA THR A 6 -53.92 14.81 51.16
C THR A 6 -53.22 16.15 50.97
N ALA A 7 -51.94 16.24 51.33
CA ALA A 7 -51.06 17.40 51.10
C ALA A 7 -50.10 17.12 49.92
N SER A 8 -49.88 18.13 49.06
CA SER A 8 -48.99 18.08 47.89
C SER A 8 -47.51 18.36 48.25
N PRO A 9 -46.50 17.70 47.64
CA PRO A 9 -45.10 17.91 48.00
C PRO A 9 -44.47 19.16 47.36
N ARG A 10 -43.78 19.91 48.21
CA ARG A 10 -43.22 21.26 48.00
C ARG A 10 -41.78 21.23 47.42
N TRP A 11 -41.47 20.28 46.51
CA TRP A 11 -40.08 19.93 46.15
C TRP A 11 -39.61 20.35 44.74
N ARG A 12 -40.44 21.03 43.94
CA ARG A 12 -40.11 21.36 42.53
C ARG A 12 -39.21 22.60 42.32
N TRP A 13 -38.93 23.40 43.34
CA TRP A 13 -38.24 24.69 43.18
C TRP A 13 -36.75 24.68 43.52
N LYS A 14 -36.19 23.60 44.09
CA LYS A 14 -34.77 23.54 44.46
C LYS A 14 -33.85 22.94 43.39
N PHE A 15 -34.37 22.20 42.42
CA PHE A 15 -33.57 21.63 41.32
C PHE A 15 -33.36 22.60 40.14
N GLY A 16 -34.30 23.51 39.88
CA GLY A 16 -34.20 24.46 38.76
C GLY A 16 -33.06 25.49 38.91
N GLY A 17 -32.74 25.91 40.15
CA GLY A 17 -31.71 26.92 40.40
C GLY A 17 -30.28 26.43 40.14
N PHE A 18 -29.98 25.16 40.42
CA PHE A 18 -28.65 24.58 40.18
C PHE A 18 -28.37 24.35 38.70
N LEU A 19 -29.39 24.01 37.91
CA LEU A 19 -29.25 23.83 36.47
C LEU A 19 -28.98 25.18 35.76
N LEU A 20 -29.68 26.24 36.15
CA LEU A 20 -29.49 27.60 35.61
C LEU A 20 -28.09 28.16 35.92
N MET A 21 -27.60 28.00 37.14
CA MET A 21 -26.24 28.44 37.52
C MET A 21 -25.14 27.69 36.76
N GLY A 22 -25.32 26.39 36.52
CA GLY A 22 -24.38 25.60 35.71
C GLY A 22 -24.30 26.09 34.26
N THR A 23 -25.44 26.39 33.64
CA THR A 23 -25.48 26.88 32.24
C THR A 23 -24.84 28.27 32.06
N LEU A 24 -24.99 29.17 33.05
CA LEU A 24 -24.41 30.51 33.01
C LEU A 24 -22.87 30.47 33.14
N LEU A 25 -22.34 29.60 33.99
CA LEU A 25 -20.88 29.39 34.13
C LEU A 25 -20.26 28.83 32.84
N THR A 26 -20.93 27.88 32.17
CA THR A 26 -20.43 27.33 30.90
C THR A 26 -20.44 28.36 29.77
N LEU A 27 -21.47 29.21 29.69
CA LEU A 27 -21.55 30.29 28.71
C LEU A 27 -20.48 31.36 28.96
N PHE A 28 -20.22 31.72 30.22
CA PHE A 28 -19.18 32.68 30.58
C PHE A 28 -17.77 32.18 30.19
N MET A 29 -17.47 30.90 30.43
CA MET A 29 -16.19 30.30 30.02
C MET A 29 -16.03 30.22 28.50
N LEU A 30 -17.10 29.95 27.75
CA LEU A 30 -17.06 29.94 26.28
C LEU A 30 -16.83 31.33 25.68
N VAL A 31 -17.45 32.37 26.24
CA VAL A 31 -17.22 33.76 25.80
C VAL A 31 -15.80 34.21 26.11
N HIS A 32 -15.26 33.88 27.30
CA HIS A 32 -13.87 34.20 27.63
C HIS A 32 -12.86 33.47 26.73
N LEU A 33 -13.14 32.22 26.36
CA LEU A 33 -12.28 31.46 25.46
C LEU A 33 -12.28 32.05 24.04
N GLN A 34 -13.41 32.60 23.58
CA GLN A 34 -13.48 33.31 22.30
C GLN A 34 -12.74 34.66 22.32
N THR A 35 -12.69 35.34 23.47
CA THR A 35 -11.88 36.57 23.61
C THR A 35 -10.37 36.31 23.70
N LEU A 36 -9.95 35.10 24.07
CA LEU A 36 -8.53 34.71 24.13
C LEU A 36 -7.96 34.20 22.80
N PHE A 37 -8.83 33.87 21.83
CA PHE A 37 -8.45 33.30 20.53
C PHE A 37 -9.10 33.99 19.32
N GLY A 38 -9.59 35.22 19.49
CA GLY A 38 -10.06 36.05 18.38
C GLY A 38 -8.89 36.55 17.52
N PRO A 39 -9.01 36.59 16.18
CA PRO A 39 -7.93 37.03 15.30
C PRO A 39 -7.75 38.56 15.39
N ASP A 40 -6.52 39.00 15.64
CA ASP A 40 -6.15 40.41 15.64
C ASP A 40 -6.37 41.01 14.24
N ALA A 41 -7.35 41.92 14.16
CA ALA A 41 -7.49 42.86 13.07
C ALA A 41 -6.87 44.19 13.50
N SER A 42 -5.76 44.59 12.86
CA SER A 42 -5.24 45.95 12.95
C SER A 42 -4.84 46.44 11.55
N ASP A 43 -5.73 47.25 10.99
CA ASP A 43 -5.46 48.22 9.92
C ASP A 43 -4.48 49.29 10.41
N GLY A 44 -3.56 49.68 9.53
CA GLY A 44 -2.60 50.76 9.77
C GLY A 44 -2.07 51.30 8.46
N ALA A 45 -2.83 52.21 7.85
CA ALA A 45 -2.44 52.95 6.65
C ALA A 45 -1.27 53.89 6.94
N ASN A 46 -0.27 53.90 6.05
CA ASN A 46 0.60 55.05 5.80
C ASN A 46 1.14 54.98 4.37
N THR A 47 0.74 55.96 3.55
CA THR A 47 1.14 56.19 2.16
C THR A 47 2.35 57.10 2.06
N VAL A 48 3.42 56.70 1.35
CA VAL A 48 4.29 57.54 0.49
C VAL A 48 4.93 56.62 -0.59
N PRO A 49 5.08 57.04 -1.87
CA PRO A 49 5.23 56.12 -3.00
C PRO A 49 6.70 55.82 -3.33
N VAL A 50 6.99 54.57 -3.69
CA VAL A 50 8.20 54.22 -4.45
C VAL A 50 7.79 53.29 -5.57
N VAL A 51 7.81 53.82 -6.79
CA VAL A 51 7.84 53.03 -8.01
C VAL A 51 9.23 52.44 -8.11
N THR A 52 9.37 51.15 -7.84
CA THR A 52 10.42 50.33 -8.44
C THR A 52 9.81 49.00 -8.81
N SER A 53 9.84 48.73 -10.11
CA SER A 53 9.55 47.46 -10.75
C SER A 53 10.13 46.29 -9.96
N PHE A 54 9.26 45.49 -9.35
CA PHE A 54 9.59 44.14 -8.93
C PHE A 54 8.89 43.18 -9.88
N GLU A 55 9.68 42.61 -10.78
CA GLU A 55 9.35 41.32 -11.38
C GLU A 55 9.02 40.37 -10.24
N GLY A 56 7.73 40.06 -10.11
CA GLY A 56 7.26 38.97 -9.28
C GLY A 56 7.79 37.68 -9.89
N GLN A 57 9.03 37.34 -9.58
CA GLN A 57 9.55 36.00 -9.70
C GLN A 57 8.74 35.17 -8.70
N GLN A 58 7.63 34.65 -9.20
CA GLN A 58 6.83 33.63 -8.54
C GLN A 58 7.80 32.48 -8.26
N PHE A 59 8.32 32.43 -7.04
CA PHE A 59 9.06 31.29 -6.54
C PHE A 59 8.12 30.10 -6.68
N SER A 60 8.33 29.33 -7.74
CA SER A 60 7.74 28.01 -7.85
C SER A 60 8.24 27.26 -6.64
N LEU A 61 7.35 26.92 -5.71
CA LEU A 61 7.56 25.75 -4.88
C LEU A 61 7.97 24.66 -5.86
N ASN A 62 9.24 24.21 -5.80
CA ASN A 62 9.75 23.13 -6.63
C ASN A 62 8.79 21.96 -6.42
N ARG A 63 7.82 21.79 -7.32
CA ARG A 63 6.98 20.60 -7.36
C ARG A 63 7.92 19.50 -7.81
N THR A 64 8.50 18.81 -6.84
CA THR A 64 9.28 17.61 -7.10
C THR A 64 8.34 16.64 -7.81
N LYS A 65 8.66 16.35 -9.07
CA LYS A 65 7.85 15.52 -9.94
C LYS A 65 7.75 14.11 -9.34
N SER A 66 6.54 13.55 -9.31
CA SER A 66 6.33 12.19 -8.82
C SER A 66 7.02 11.18 -9.74
N LYS A 67 7.52 10.09 -9.15
CA LYS A 67 8.30 9.05 -9.83
C LYS A 67 7.54 7.74 -9.97
N LEU A 68 7.94 6.99 -11.00
CA LEU A 68 7.64 5.57 -11.14
C LEU A 68 8.79 4.72 -10.57
N ALA A 69 8.50 3.86 -9.61
CA ALA A 69 9.43 2.86 -9.12
C ALA A 69 9.28 1.56 -9.91
N PHE A 70 10.32 1.16 -10.64
CA PHE A 70 10.41 -0.13 -11.31
C PHE A 70 11.20 -1.08 -10.42
N MET A 71 10.53 -2.12 -9.92
CA MET A 71 11.07 -3.11 -9.01
C MET A 71 11.16 -4.44 -9.74
N PHE A 72 12.39 -4.90 -9.97
CA PHE A 72 12.63 -6.14 -10.68
C PHE A 72 13.01 -7.25 -9.71
N LEU A 73 12.30 -8.38 -9.79
CA LEU A 73 12.64 -9.62 -9.12
C LEU A 73 13.27 -10.56 -10.14
N THR A 74 14.57 -10.83 -10.04
CA THR A 74 15.31 -11.61 -11.05
C THR A 74 16.12 -12.74 -10.44
N GLY A 75 16.14 -13.89 -11.13
CA GLY A 75 17.00 -15.01 -10.76
C GLY A 75 18.40 -14.92 -11.38
N HIS A 76 18.50 -14.24 -12.51
CA HIS A 76 19.70 -14.17 -13.35
C HIS A 76 19.83 -12.79 -14.05
N ASN A 77 20.63 -12.74 -15.13
CA ASN A 77 20.78 -11.55 -15.96
C ASN A 77 19.45 -11.15 -16.62
N MET A 78 19.31 -9.88 -16.97
CA MET A 78 18.16 -9.38 -17.74
C MET A 78 18.50 -9.46 -19.24
N ALA A 79 18.19 -10.58 -19.88
CA ALA A 79 18.52 -10.81 -21.30
C ALA A 79 17.88 -9.78 -22.26
N LEU A 80 16.79 -9.15 -21.84
CA LEU A 80 16.04 -8.15 -22.61
C LEU A 80 16.34 -6.72 -22.14
N ASP A 81 17.48 -6.48 -21.52
CA ASP A 81 17.92 -5.16 -21.04
C ASP A 81 18.06 -4.12 -22.17
N ILE A 82 18.19 -4.54 -23.43
CA ILE A 82 18.16 -3.64 -24.60
C ILE A 82 16.86 -2.85 -24.70
N LEU A 83 15.72 -3.50 -24.45
CA LEU A 83 14.40 -2.87 -24.53
C LEU A 83 14.22 -1.89 -23.38
N TRP A 84 14.71 -2.25 -22.20
CA TRP A 84 14.72 -1.36 -21.03
C TRP A 84 15.69 -0.19 -21.21
N ASN A 85 16.84 -0.39 -21.85
CA ASN A 85 17.76 0.69 -22.18
C ASN A 85 17.07 1.73 -23.07
N GLN A 86 16.41 1.29 -24.14
CA GLN A 86 15.64 2.17 -25.03
C GLN A 86 14.48 2.85 -24.29
N PHE A 87 13.79 2.13 -23.41
CA PHE A 87 12.68 2.67 -22.64
C PHE A 87 13.09 3.81 -21.70
N PHE A 88 14.31 3.76 -21.14
CA PHE A 88 14.82 4.79 -20.22
C PHE A 88 15.75 5.82 -20.87
N GLU A 89 16.15 5.66 -22.14
CA GLU A 89 17.24 6.42 -22.78
C GLU A 89 17.03 7.94 -22.76
N GLU A 90 15.78 8.39 -22.96
CA GLU A 90 15.43 9.81 -23.05
C GLU A 90 14.67 10.32 -21.81
N VAL A 91 14.68 9.55 -20.72
CA VAL A 91 13.92 9.88 -19.50
C VAL A 91 14.85 10.55 -18.49
N GLU A 92 14.38 11.64 -17.86
CA GLU A 92 15.15 12.31 -16.83
C GLU A 92 15.23 11.43 -15.57
N GLU A 93 16.42 11.32 -14.95
CA GLU A 93 16.65 10.43 -13.79
C GLU A 93 15.73 10.74 -12.59
N HIS A 94 15.14 11.93 -12.54
CA HIS A 94 14.22 12.32 -11.47
C HIS A 94 12.75 11.90 -11.71
N GLU A 95 12.44 11.21 -12.82
CA GLU A 95 11.08 10.72 -13.13
C GLU A 95 10.85 9.25 -12.77
N TYR A 96 11.92 8.50 -12.50
CA TYR A 96 11.83 7.09 -12.16
C TYR A 96 12.94 6.66 -11.21
N SER A 97 12.73 5.49 -10.62
CA SER A 97 13.69 4.81 -9.77
C SER A 97 13.69 3.33 -10.14
N VAL A 98 14.86 2.70 -10.13
CA VAL A 98 14.99 1.25 -10.39
C VAL A 98 15.56 0.56 -9.17
N TYR A 99 14.92 -0.54 -8.79
CA TYR A 99 15.32 -1.41 -7.68
C TYR A 99 15.35 -2.84 -8.20
N ILE A 100 16.41 -3.59 -7.89
CA ILE A 100 16.56 -4.96 -8.38
C ILE A 100 16.83 -5.90 -7.21
N HIS A 101 15.97 -6.89 -7.01
CA HIS A 101 16.25 -8.01 -6.14
C HIS A 101 16.80 -9.14 -7.00
N ALA A 102 18.11 -9.38 -6.89
CA ALA A 102 18.80 -10.44 -7.62
C ALA A 102 19.20 -11.57 -6.67
N ARG A 103 19.62 -12.71 -7.21
CA ARG A 103 20.24 -13.77 -6.40
C ARG A 103 21.41 -13.20 -5.56
N PRO A 104 21.57 -13.58 -4.28
CA PRO A 104 22.68 -13.09 -3.45
C PRO A 104 24.04 -13.28 -4.13
N GLY A 105 24.85 -12.23 -4.14
CA GLY A 105 26.15 -12.19 -4.80
C GLY A 105 26.13 -11.78 -6.28
N TYR A 106 24.94 -11.68 -6.91
CA TYR A 106 24.81 -11.11 -8.24
C TYR A 106 24.70 -9.59 -8.19
N SER A 107 25.40 -8.89 -9.09
CA SER A 107 25.33 -7.44 -9.22
C SER A 107 25.31 -7.02 -10.69
N PHE A 108 24.62 -5.92 -10.97
CA PHE A 108 24.55 -5.34 -12.31
C PHE A 108 25.64 -4.28 -12.46
N SER A 109 26.50 -4.47 -13.45
CA SER A 109 27.67 -3.63 -13.73
C SER A 109 27.76 -3.33 -15.23
N LYS A 110 28.62 -2.37 -15.60
CA LYS A 110 28.89 -2.04 -17.02
C LYS A 110 29.37 -3.24 -17.86
N GLY A 111 29.87 -4.30 -17.22
CA GLY A 111 30.36 -5.49 -17.91
C GLY A 111 29.29 -6.55 -18.20
N ASN A 112 28.08 -6.44 -17.63
CA ASN A 112 27.05 -7.48 -17.75
C ASN A 112 25.63 -6.95 -18.06
N THR A 113 25.45 -5.64 -18.19
CA THR A 113 24.22 -5.04 -18.70
C THR A 113 24.55 -3.83 -19.57
N ILE A 114 23.77 -3.63 -20.63
CA ILE A 114 23.83 -2.42 -21.45
C ILE A 114 22.89 -1.33 -20.93
N CYS A 115 21.87 -1.69 -20.16
CA CYS A 115 20.93 -0.74 -19.59
C CYS A 115 21.58 0.04 -18.44
N ARG A 116 21.84 1.33 -18.69
CA ARG A 116 22.46 2.21 -17.69
C ARG A 116 21.64 2.30 -16.40
N SER A 117 20.32 2.23 -16.53
CA SER A 117 19.38 2.27 -15.40
C SER A 117 19.46 1.05 -14.48
N PHE A 118 20.12 -0.04 -14.87
CA PHE A 118 20.27 -1.25 -14.03
C PHE A 118 21.57 -1.29 -13.24
N ILE A 119 22.57 -0.50 -13.65
CA ILE A 119 23.89 -0.51 -13.01
C ILE A 119 23.79 -0.11 -11.54
N ASN A 120 24.32 -0.94 -10.66
CA ASN A 120 24.34 -0.73 -9.20
C ASN A 120 22.97 -0.47 -8.57
N ARG A 121 21.90 -1.04 -9.14
CA ARG A 121 20.53 -0.93 -8.59
C ARG A 121 20.08 -2.16 -7.80
N GLN A 122 20.95 -3.18 -7.66
CA GLN A 122 20.64 -4.35 -6.85
C GLN A 122 20.54 -4.02 -5.35
N LEU A 123 19.63 -4.70 -4.64
CA LEU A 123 19.50 -4.59 -3.20
C LEU A 123 20.68 -5.27 -2.49
N ASN A 124 21.23 -4.60 -1.48
CA ASN A 124 22.37 -5.12 -0.71
C ASN A 124 22.00 -6.31 0.19
N ASN A 125 20.72 -6.41 0.57
CA ASN A 125 20.16 -7.43 1.48
C ASN A 125 19.28 -8.44 0.73
N SER A 126 19.61 -8.72 -0.53
CA SER A 126 18.90 -9.73 -1.32
C SER A 126 18.92 -11.11 -0.64
N ILE A 127 17.85 -11.87 -0.79
CA ILE A 127 17.67 -13.20 -0.21
C ILE A 127 17.63 -14.28 -1.30
N LEU A 128 17.88 -15.54 -0.92
CA LEU A 128 17.64 -16.65 -1.83
C LEU A 128 16.13 -16.88 -1.96
N VAL A 129 15.64 -16.75 -3.19
CA VAL A 129 14.24 -16.95 -3.54
C VAL A 129 14.06 -18.34 -4.13
N GLU A 130 13.06 -19.05 -3.62
CA GLU A 130 12.65 -20.36 -4.12
C GLU A 130 11.27 -20.24 -4.74
N TRP A 131 11.06 -20.89 -5.89
CA TRP A 131 9.80 -20.79 -6.61
C TRP A 131 8.66 -21.46 -5.84
N GLY A 132 7.52 -20.77 -5.71
CA GLY A 132 6.36 -21.24 -4.98
C GLY A 132 6.54 -21.26 -3.45
N GLU A 133 7.56 -20.57 -2.93
CA GLU A 133 7.82 -20.45 -1.49
C GLU A 133 7.62 -19.02 -1.00
N ALA A 134 7.38 -18.86 0.31
CA ALA A 134 7.18 -17.54 0.92
C ALA A 134 8.41 -16.61 0.82
N THR A 135 9.58 -17.13 0.45
CA THR A 135 10.77 -16.33 0.15
C THR A 135 10.56 -15.42 -1.07
N MET A 136 9.69 -15.80 -2.02
CA MET A 136 9.28 -14.96 -3.15
C MET A 136 8.61 -13.67 -2.65
N ILE A 137 7.53 -13.80 -1.85
CA ILE A 137 6.85 -12.65 -1.25
C ILE A 137 7.81 -11.81 -0.40
N ARG A 138 8.71 -12.46 0.34
CA ARG A 138 9.68 -11.72 1.17
C ARG A 138 10.58 -10.82 0.33
N ALA A 139 11.01 -11.26 -0.85
CA ALA A 139 11.80 -10.46 -1.78
C ALA A 139 10.98 -9.29 -2.37
N GLU A 140 9.72 -9.53 -2.73
CA GLU A 140 8.80 -8.49 -3.23
C GLU A 140 8.56 -7.39 -2.17
N ARG A 141 8.31 -7.79 -0.93
CA ARG A 141 8.14 -6.86 0.20
C ARG A 141 9.40 -6.06 0.49
N LEU A 142 10.58 -6.67 0.29
CA LEU A 142 11.85 -5.98 0.45
C LEU A 142 12.03 -4.90 -0.62
N LEU A 143 11.74 -5.23 -1.89
CA LEU A 143 11.72 -4.26 -3.00
C LEU A 143 10.80 -3.08 -2.69
N LEU A 144 9.58 -3.36 -2.21
CA LEU A 144 8.63 -2.31 -1.82
C LEU A 144 9.17 -1.44 -0.69
N THR A 145 9.76 -2.05 0.35
CA THR A 145 10.31 -1.33 1.50
C THR A 145 11.43 -0.37 1.11
N GLU A 146 12.33 -0.82 0.23
CA GLU A 146 13.44 0.00 -0.29
C GLU A 146 12.91 1.09 -1.23
N ALA A 147 11.96 0.77 -2.11
CA ALA A 147 11.36 1.73 -3.02
C ALA A 147 10.56 2.82 -2.31
N LEU A 148 9.94 2.51 -1.17
CA LEU A 148 9.18 3.45 -0.36
C LEU A 148 10.06 4.49 0.36
N GLN A 149 11.37 4.26 0.49
CA GLN A 149 12.27 5.24 1.09
C GLN A 149 12.36 6.54 0.28
N ASP A 150 12.18 6.48 -1.05
CA ASP A 150 12.06 7.69 -1.86
C ASP A 150 10.61 8.24 -1.77
N PRO A 151 10.39 9.43 -1.18
CA PRO A 151 9.06 10.01 -1.05
C PRO A 151 8.45 10.42 -2.41
N LEU A 152 9.28 10.56 -3.45
CA LEU A 152 8.81 10.90 -4.79
C LEU A 152 8.22 9.70 -5.53
N ASN A 153 8.56 8.46 -5.14
CA ASN A 153 7.95 7.26 -5.74
C ASN A 153 6.45 7.20 -5.38
N GLN A 154 5.58 7.30 -6.40
CA GLN A 154 4.12 7.31 -6.24
C GLN A 154 3.42 6.13 -6.94
N ARG A 155 4.11 5.46 -7.85
CA ARG A 155 3.66 4.23 -8.52
C ARG A 155 4.76 3.19 -8.47
N PHE A 156 4.40 1.94 -8.21
CA PHE A 156 5.35 0.84 -7.96
C PHE A 156 5.00 -0.33 -8.86
N PHE A 157 5.90 -0.69 -9.76
CA PHE A 157 5.73 -1.81 -10.69
C PHE A 157 6.60 -2.96 -10.23
N LEU A 158 5.99 -4.12 -9.96
CA LEU A 158 6.71 -5.36 -9.74
C LEU A 158 6.83 -6.13 -11.05
N LEU A 159 8.05 -6.48 -11.45
CA LEU A 159 8.38 -7.05 -12.75
C LEU A 159 9.37 -8.22 -12.61
N SER A 160 9.33 -9.17 -13.54
CA SER A 160 10.39 -10.17 -13.71
C SER A 160 11.45 -9.71 -14.71
N ASP A 161 12.53 -10.48 -14.82
CA ASP A 161 13.53 -10.40 -15.88
C ASP A 161 13.00 -10.70 -17.30
N SER A 162 11.81 -11.31 -17.41
CA SER A 162 11.15 -11.58 -18.70
C SER A 162 10.17 -10.48 -19.13
N CYS A 163 9.86 -9.52 -18.24
CA CYS A 163 8.94 -8.42 -18.56
C CYS A 163 9.57 -7.44 -19.54
N ILE A 164 8.76 -6.94 -20.48
CA ILE A 164 9.15 -5.90 -21.44
C ILE A 164 8.13 -4.75 -21.45
N PRO A 165 8.58 -3.50 -21.66
CA PRO A 165 7.67 -2.39 -21.87
C PRO A 165 7.07 -2.48 -23.28
N LEU A 166 5.74 -2.35 -23.38
CA LEU A 166 5.02 -2.36 -24.68
C LEU A 166 4.72 -0.95 -25.20
N TYR A 167 4.84 0.06 -24.35
CA TYR A 167 4.63 1.46 -24.68
C TYR A 167 5.81 2.28 -24.14
N ASN A 168 6.02 3.48 -24.71
CA ASN A 168 7.08 4.37 -24.24
C ASN A 168 6.82 4.89 -22.81
N PHE A 169 7.87 5.41 -22.18
CA PHE A 169 7.83 5.88 -20.79
C PHE A 169 6.75 6.92 -20.57
N THR A 170 6.69 7.95 -21.41
CA THR A 170 5.73 9.05 -21.31
C THR A 170 4.29 8.56 -21.30
N HIS A 171 3.95 7.59 -22.16
CA HIS A 171 2.64 6.99 -22.21
C HIS A 171 2.31 6.26 -20.90
N ILE A 172 3.20 5.38 -20.44
CA ILE A 172 3.02 4.63 -19.19
C ILE A 172 2.87 5.60 -18.01
N TYR A 173 3.77 6.57 -17.89
CA TYR A 173 3.76 7.59 -16.85
C TYR A 173 2.42 8.32 -16.79
N ASN A 174 1.98 8.90 -17.90
CA ASN A 174 0.72 9.65 -17.95
C ASN A 174 -0.48 8.76 -17.61
N TYR A 175 -0.52 7.54 -18.15
CA TYR A 175 -1.60 6.60 -17.88
C TYR A 175 -1.68 6.23 -16.39
N VAL A 176 -0.58 5.76 -15.79
CA VAL A 176 -0.62 5.30 -14.40
C VAL A 176 -0.73 6.43 -13.39
N MET A 177 -0.14 7.60 -13.66
CA MET A 177 -0.22 8.76 -12.77
C MET A 177 -1.63 9.38 -12.77
N SER A 178 -2.36 9.31 -13.89
CA SER A 178 -3.74 9.79 -13.97
C SER A 178 -4.75 8.90 -13.23
N SER A 179 -4.44 7.61 -13.07
CA SER A 179 -5.29 6.67 -12.33
C SER A 179 -5.11 6.83 -10.83
N GLN A 180 -6.20 6.90 -10.05
CA GLN A 180 -6.14 6.80 -8.59
C GLN A 180 -6.08 5.35 -8.08
N LYS A 181 -6.08 4.37 -8.99
CA LYS A 181 -6.21 2.95 -8.65
C LYS A 181 -4.90 2.20 -8.85
N SER A 182 -4.68 1.18 -8.03
CA SER A 182 -3.72 0.12 -8.33
C SER A 182 -4.29 -0.84 -9.38
N PHE A 183 -3.40 -1.54 -10.08
CA PHE A 183 -3.70 -2.60 -11.03
C PHE A 183 -3.22 -3.91 -10.41
N VAL A 184 -4.17 -4.69 -9.90
CA VAL A 184 -3.93 -5.97 -9.23
C VAL A 184 -4.97 -6.92 -9.75
N ASP A 185 -4.53 -7.99 -10.42
CA ASP A 185 -5.44 -9.06 -10.81
C ASP A 185 -5.91 -9.80 -9.55
N SER A 186 -7.21 -9.98 -9.39
CA SER A 186 -7.79 -10.51 -8.14
C SER A 186 -9.19 -11.07 -8.39
N PHE A 187 -9.33 -12.38 -8.27
CA PHE A 187 -10.59 -13.10 -8.46
C PHE A 187 -10.75 -14.24 -7.44
N VAL A 188 -11.97 -14.76 -7.34
CA VAL A 188 -12.24 -16.03 -6.64
C VAL A 188 -12.19 -17.13 -7.67
N ASP A 189 -11.30 -18.09 -7.48
CA ASP A 189 -11.26 -19.30 -8.29
C ASP A 189 -12.00 -20.41 -7.54
N LYS A 190 -13.10 -20.91 -8.13
CA LYS A 190 -13.93 -21.95 -7.49
C LYS A 190 -13.28 -23.33 -7.52
N ASN A 191 -12.26 -23.51 -8.36
CA ASN A 191 -11.55 -24.77 -8.52
C ASN A 191 -10.19 -24.75 -7.81
N ASP A 192 -9.89 -23.68 -7.05
CA ASP A 192 -8.64 -23.52 -6.35
C ASP A 192 -8.70 -24.22 -4.99
N ASP A 193 -7.96 -25.31 -4.87
CA ASP A 193 -7.88 -26.16 -3.69
C ASP A 193 -6.64 -25.84 -2.82
N GLN A 194 -6.00 -24.70 -3.08
CA GLN A 194 -4.76 -24.29 -2.40
C GLN A 194 -5.00 -23.61 -1.04
N TYR A 195 -6.23 -23.21 -0.73
CA TYR A 195 -6.56 -22.60 0.56
C TYR A 195 -6.36 -23.59 1.71
N ASN A 196 -5.73 -23.12 2.79
CA ASN A 196 -5.48 -23.92 3.98
C ASN A 196 -6.33 -23.40 5.15
N ILE A 197 -7.19 -24.26 5.70
CA ILE A 197 -8.06 -23.91 6.83
C ILE A 197 -7.31 -23.44 8.08
N LEU A 198 -6.03 -23.81 8.22
CA LEU A 198 -5.18 -23.33 9.32
C LEU A 198 -4.86 -21.83 9.23
N MET A 199 -5.19 -21.17 8.12
CA MET A 199 -5.08 -19.72 7.99
C MET A 199 -6.20 -18.96 8.71
N GLU A 200 -7.29 -19.64 9.11
CA GLU A 200 -8.31 -19.06 10.01
C GLU A 200 -7.72 -18.77 11.41
N PRO A 201 -8.11 -17.67 12.08
CA PRO A 201 -9.06 -16.65 11.67
C PRO A 201 -8.44 -15.47 10.89
N VAL A 202 -7.14 -15.53 10.58
CA VAL A 202 -6.41 -14.41 9.96
C VAL A 202 -6.86 -14.18 8.53
N ILE A 203 -7.03 -15.26 7.78
CA ILE A 203 -7.51 -15.25 6.41
C ILE A 203 -8.67 -16.23 6.31
N SER A 204 -9.88 -15.71 6.24
CA SER A 204 -11.05 -16.54 5.98
C SER A 204 -11.14 -16.92 4.49
N GLU A 205 -11.75 -18.08 4.21
CA GLU A 205 -11.83 -18.61 2.84
C GLU A 205 -12.49 -17.63 1.86
N ASP A 206 -13.49 -16.85 2.29
CA ASP A 206 -14.15 -15.84 1.44
C ASP A 206 -13.22 -14.67 1.04
N LYS A 207 -12.10 -14.50 1.76
CA LYS A 207 -11.05 -13.51 1.48
C LYS A 207 -9.91 -14.09 0.67
N TRP A 208 -9.83 -15.40 0.49
CA TRP A 208 -8.85 -16.01 -0.39
C TRP A 208 -9.05 -15.53 -1.83
N ARG A 209 -7.99 -15.00 -2.42
CA ARG A 209 -8.00 -14.49 -3.80
C ARG A 209 -6.83 -15.03 -4.58
N LYS A 210 -7.06 -15.28 -5.86
CA LYS A 210 -6.05 -15.64 -6.85
C LYS A 210 -5.80 -14.48 -7.80
N GLY A 211 -4.61 -14.40 -8.38
CA GLY A 211 -4.27 -13.43 -9.41
C GLY A 211 -2.82 -13.55 -9.88
N SER A 212 -2.42 -12.62 -10.74
CA SER A 212 -1.02 -12.50 -11.16
C SER A 212 -0.13 -11.96 -10.03
N GLN A 213 1.08 -12.52 -9.90
CA GLN A 213 2.16 -11.96 -9.08
C GLN A 213 2.50 -10.50 -9.47
N TRP A 214 2.40 -10.16 -10.76
CA TRP A 214 2.85 -8.88 -11.29
C TRP A 214 1.79 -7.78 -11.09
N VAL A 215 2.19 -6.68 -10.45
CA VAL A 215 1.28 -5.62 -10.02
C VAL A 215 1.82 -4.22 -10.34
N ALA A 216 0.90 -3.26 -10.48
CA ALA A 216 1.22 -1.84 -10.46
C ALA A 216 0.46 -1.15 -9.33
N LEU A 217 1.17 -0.66 -8.32
CA LEU A 217 0.60 -0.19 -7.07
C LEU A 217 0.67 1.33 -6.94
N THR A 218 -0.36 1.93 -6.34
CA THR A 218 -0.23 3.25 -5.70
C THR A 218 0.63 3.15 -4.45
N ARG A 219 1.21 4.27 -4.03
CA ARG A 219 1.98 4.34 -2.79
C ARG A 219 1.22 3.81 -1.56
N LYS A 220 -0.05 4.17 -1.43
CA LYS A 220 -0.89 3.70 -0.31
C LYS A 220 -0.93 2.17 -0.23
N HIS A 221 -1.11 1.47 -1.36
CA HIS A 221 -1.12 0.00 -1.35
C HIS A 221 0.28 -0.59 -1.19
N ALA A 222 1.32 0.07 -1.71
CA ALA A 222 2.70 -0.35 -1.46
C ALA A 222 3.04 -0.32 0.04
N GLU A 223 2.65 0.74 0.76
CA GLU A 223 2.85 0.88 2.22
C GLU A 223 2.14 -0.23 3.00
N VAL A 224 0.92 -0.59 2.60
CA VAL A 224 0.17 -1.71 3.19
C VAL A 224 0.92 -3.03 3.04
N ILE A 225 1.38 -3.35 1.83
CA ILE A 225 2.03 -4.62 1.54
C ILE A 225 3.41 -4.71 2.21
N ALA A 226 4.17 -3.62 2.21
CA ALA A 226 5.46 -3.55 2.91
C ALA A 226 5.28 -3.69 4.42
N GLY A 227 4.26 -3.03 4.99
CA GLY A 227 3.97 -3.00 6.43
C GLY A 227 3.21 -4.19 6.99
N ASP A 228 2.82 -5.18 6.17
CA ASP A 228 1.98 -6.29 6.64
C ASP A 228 2.70 -7.18 7.67
N SER A 229 2.10 -7.28 8.85
CA SER A 229 2.56 -8.12 9.96
C SER A 229 1.55 -9.20 10.33
N THR A 230 0.53 -9.42 9.50
CA THR A 230 -0.63 -10.27 9.82
C THR A 230 -0.85 -11.38 8.80
N VAL A 231 -1.04 -11.03 7.52
CA VAL A 231 -1.36 -12.00 6.47
C VAL A 231 -0.10 -12.75 6.03
N PHE A 232 1.03 -12.06 5.87
CA PHE A 232 2.28 -12.67 5.45
C PHE A 232 2.78 -13.79 6.37
N PRO A 233 2.80 -13.63 7.72
CA PRO A 233 3.12 -14.75 8.61
C PRO A 233 2.23 -15.98 8.39
N SER A 234 0.92 -15.79 8.15
CA SER A 234 0.00 -16.90 7.85
C SER A 234 0.36 -17.62 6.54
N PHE A 235 0.76 -16.88 5.50
CA PHE A 235 1.32 -17.48 4.28
C PHE A 235 2.62 -18.23 4.54
N VAL A 236 3.53 -17.66 5.35
CA VAL A 236 4.79 -18.32 5.72
C VAL A 236 4.55 -19.61 6.47
N ASP A 237 3.52 -19.70 7.31
CA ASP A 237 3.27 -20.87 8.14
C ASP A 237 2.45 -21.95 7.41
N HIS A 238 1.50 -21.55 6.57
CA HIS A 238 0.46 -22.45 6.06
C HIS A 238 0.38 -22.58 4.53
N CYS A 239 0.93 -21.64 3.75
CA CYS A 239 1.01 -21.76 2.28
C CYS A 239 2.33 -22.41 1.91
N LYS A 240 2.32 -23.72 1.72
CA LYS A 240 3.53 -24.51 1.40
C LYS A 240 3.38 -25.24 0.10
N LYS A 241 4.43 -25.20 -0.72
CA LYS A 241 4.54 -26.10 -1.86
C LYS A 241 4.72 -27.52 -1.33
N ILE A 242 3.91 -28.44 -1.84
CA ILE A 242 4.09 -29.86 -1.54
C ILE A 242 4.98 -30.44 -2.64
N ASN A 243 6.10 -31.05 -2.24
CA ASN A 243 6.86 -31.91 -3.13
C ASN A 243 6.04 -33.18 -3.36
N LEU A 244 5.11 -33.12 -4.31
CA LEU A 244 4.39 -34.29 -4.77
C LEU A 244 5.42 -35.20 -5.46
N SER A 245 5.83 -36.29 -4.80
CA SER A 245 6.24 -37.45 -5.59
C SER A 245 5.01 -37.88 -6.40
N ASP A 246 5.20 -38.24 -7.67
CA ASP A 246 4.19 -38.27 -8.75
C ASP A 246 2.92 -39.14 -8.52
N ASN A 247 2.68 -39.68 -7.31
CA ASN A 247 1.55 -40.56 -7.00
C ASN A 247 0.80 -40.23 -5.69
N TRP A 248 0.97 -39.05 -5.08
CA TRP A 248 0.26 -38.73 -3.84
C TRP A 248 -1.23 -38.44 -4.07
N LYS A 249 -2.07 -39.48 -3.95
CA LYS A 249 -3.48 -39.31 -3.58
C LYS A 249 -3.51 -39.24 -2.07
N GLY A 250 -3.77 -38.07 -1.50
CA GLY A 250 -3.84 -37.89 -0.05
C GLY A 250 -4.73 -38.95 0.59
N ASP A 251 -4.30 -39.48 1.73
CA ASP A 251 -5.08 -40.43 2.53
C ASP A 251 -6.10 -39.64 3.37
N PRO A 252 -7.40 -39.68 3.05
CA PRO A 252 -8.41 -38.90 3.76
C PRO A 252 -8.63 -39.37 5.21
N MET A 253 -8.00 -40.47 5.66
CA MET A 253 -8.06 -40.93 7.06
C MET A 253 -6.86 -40.52 7.92
N ASN A 254 -5.84 -39.88 7.36
CA ASN A 254 -4.69 -39.44 8.15
C ASN A 254 -4.86 -37.98 8.59
N ASN A 255 -5.00 -37.73 9.90
CA ASN A 255 -5.08 -36.38 10.48
C ASN A 255 -3.86 -35.50 10.12
N GLU A 256 -2.71 -36.08 9.75
CA GLU A 256 -1.54 -35.34 9.27
C GLU A 256 -1.70 -34.76 7.85
N THR A 257 -2.74 -35.17 7.10
CA THR A 257 -3.03 -34.69 5.74
C THR A 257 -4.10 -33.61 5.71
N ILE A 258 -4.83 -33.41 6.81
CA ILE A 258 -5.81 -32.33 6.94
C ILE A 258 -5.07 -30.99 6.81
N GLY A 259 -5.38 -30.23 5.75
CA GLY A 259 -4.77 -28.93 5.48
C GLY A 259 -3.42 -28.98 4.77
N ARG A 260 -2.94 -30.14 4.29
CA ARG A 260 -1.78 -30.20 3.38
C ARG A 260 -2.25 -30.03 1.93
N HIS A 261 -2.38 -28.77 1.52
CA HIS A 261 -2.63 -28.38 0.13
C HIS A 261 -1.33 -27.85 -0.48
N ASN A 262 -1.09 -28.17 -1.75
CA ASN A 262 -0.07 -27.44 -2.50
C ASN A 262 -0.51 -25.98 -2.57
N CYS A 263 0.36 -25.03 -2.26
CA CYS A 263 0.01 -23.62 -2.26
C CYS A 263 1.14 -22.78 -2.84
N ILE A 264 0.84 -21.95 -3.84
CA ILE A 264 1.77 -21.06 -4.54
C ILE A 264 1.53 -19.63 -4.04
N PRO A 265 2.33 -19.12 -3.11
CA PRO A 265 2.00 -17.92 -2.33
C PRO A 265 2.00 -16.62 -3.14
N ASP A 266 2.84 -16.52 -4.16
CA ASP A 266 3.03 -15.33 -5.02
C ASP A 266 1.83 -15.03 -5.93
N GLU A 267 0.98 -16.02 -6.23
CA GLU A 267 -0.26 -15.83 -6.99
C GLU A 267 -1.48 -15.47 -6.11
N HIS A 268 -1.29 -15.34 -4.79
CA HIS A 268 -2.40 -15.21 -3.84
C HIS A 268 -2.23 -14.10 -2.80
N TYR A 269 -1.00 -13.82 -2.36
CA TYR A 269 -0.75 -13.00 -1.18
C TYR A 269 -1.24 -11.56 -1.29
N ILE A 270 -0.84 -10.83 -2.34
CA ILE A 270 -1.19 -9.40 -2.48
C ILE A 270 -2.71 -9.22 -2.60
N GLN A 271 -3.34 -10.09 -3.39
CA GLN A 271 -4.77 -10.08 -3.65
C GLN A 271 -5.57 -10.37 -2.39
N THR A 272 -5.11 -11.35 -1.61
CA THR A 272 -5.73 -11.78 -0.37
C THR A 272 -5.56 -10.71 0.72
N LEU A 273 -4.35 -10.16 0.89
CA LEU A 273 -4.09 -9.06 1.83
C LEU A 273 -5.01 -7.85 1.57
N LEU A 274 -5.18 -7.45 0.31
CA LEU A 274 -6.07 -6.34 -0.07
C LEU A 274 -7.57 -6.68 0.03
N ALA A 275 -7.93 -7.96 0.18
CA ALA A 275 -9.30 -8.42 0.40
C ALA A 275 -9.67 -8.55 1.88
N VAL A 276 -8.70 -8.90 2.74
CA VAL A 276 -8.89 -9.10 4.19
C VAL A 276 -9.30 -7.81 4.90
N ASP A 277 -8.65 -6.68 4.60
CA ASP A 277 -8.91 -5.43 5.34
C ASP A 277 -9.76 -4.42 4.52
N PRO A 278 -10.91 -3.95 5.04
CA PRO A 278 -11.72 -2.88 4.44
C PRO A 278 -10.97 -1.55 4.23
N ILE A 279 -9.94 -1.26 5.03
CA ILE A 279 -9.08 -0.07 4.91
C ILE A 279 -8.22 -0.15 3.64
N TYR A 280 -7.82 -1.37 3.27
CA TYR A 280 -6.98 -1.69 2.10
C TYR A 280 -7.79 -2.17 0.89
N ALA A 281 -9.12 -2.02 0.97
CA ALA A 281 -10.06 -2.67 0.08
C ALA A 281 -9.75 -2.46 -1.41
N LEU A 282 -9.85 -3.57 -2.14
CA LEU A 282 -9.85 -3.68 -3.61
C LEU A 282 -10.83 -2.76 -4.36
N ARG A 283 -11.66 -1.95 -3.68
CA ARG A 283 -12.44 -0.87 -4.33
C ARG A 283 -11.54 0.19 -4.98
N HIS A 284 -10.31 0.31 -4.49
CA HIS A 284 -9.28 1.19 -5.05
C HIS A 284 -8.34 0.45 -6.02
N CYS A 285 -8.65 -0.79 -6.40
CA CYS A 285 -7.94 -1.54 -7.43
C CYS A 285 -8.82 -1.71 -8.66
N LEU A 286 -8.24 -1.66 -9.85
CA LEU A 286 -8.86 -2.21 -11.05
C LEU A 286 -8.73 -3.73 -10.99
N ARG A 287 -9.87 -4.42 -11.02
CA ARG A 287 -9.97 -5.87 -10.98
C ARG A 287 -10.32 -6.40 -12.36
N ARG A 288 -9.72 -7.52 -12.73
CA ARG A 288 -10.22 -8.33 -13.85
C ARG A 288 -11.48 -9.04 -13.36
N THR A 289 -12.61 -8.82 -14.02
CA THR A 289 -13.89 -9.38 -13.55
C THR A 289 -14.13 -10.82 -14.01
N HIS A 290 -13.32 -11.37 -14.93
CA HIS A 290 -13.35 -12.78 -15.33
C HIS A 290 -11.98 -13.20 -15.93
N PRO A 291 -11.55 -14.47 -15.77
CA PRO A 291 -10.38 -15.03 -16.46
C PRO A 291 -10.50 -14.91 -17.99
#